data_AF-A0A532U9P8-F1
#
_entry.id   AF-A0A532U9P8-F1
#
_cell.length_a   1.000
_cell.length_b   1.000
_cell.length_c   1.000
_cell.angle_alpha   90.00
_cell.angle_beta   90.00
_cell.angle_gamma   90.00
#
_symmetry.space_group_name_H-M   'P 1'
#
loop_
_entity.id
_entity.type
_entity.pdbx_description
1 polymer ?
#
loop_
_entity_poly.entity_id
_entity_poly.type
_entity_poly.pdbx_seq_one_letter_code
_entity_poly.pdbx_strand_id
1 'polypeptide(L)'
;MGLGVQADLARLSALEYLHRFIARYAFLEQGSPGTLVTGNVPVGIARGDIVSDGLMLIGDAARQADPLTGGGIANAMIAAQLAAEVAAEALEQGNMSRDLLKEYQRRWTDGRGRKTARNYRLKSRFSAAERTSHGFLRAFAVATGGK
;
A
#
# COMPACT_ATOMS: atom_id res chain seq x y z
N MET A 1 12.70 -14.74 -3.67
CA MET A 1 12.54 -13.69 -4.71
C MET A 1 11.07 -13.56 -5.04
N GLY A 2 10.60 -12.37 -5.41
CA GLY A 2 9.22 -12.13 -5.80
C GLY A 2 9.11 -10.93 -6.71
N LEU A 3 7.95 -10.76 -7.35
CA LEU A 3 7.62 -9.60 -8.16
C LEU A 3 6.12 -9.27 -8.02
N GLY A 4 5.77 -8.04 -8.38
CA GLY A 4 4.38 -7.61 -8.52
C GLY A 4 4.10 -7.18 -9.96
N VAL A 5 2.86 -7.40 -10.41
CA VAL A 5 2.37 -6.93 -11.71
C VAL A 5 1.10 -6.10 -11.51
N GLN A 6 0.87 -5.13 -12.37
CA GLN A 6 -0.40 -4.39 -12.38
C GLN A 6 -1.46 -5.26 -13.07
N ALA A 7 -2.50 -5.65 -12.33
CA ALA A 7 -3.50 -6.62 -12.80
C ALA A 7 -4.27 -6.15 -14.05
N ASP A 8 -4.44 -4.84 -14.23
CA ASP A 8 -5.08 -4.20 -15.38
C ASP A 8 -4.19 -4.10 -16.63
N LEU A 9 -2.88 -4.40 -16.50
CA LEU A 9 -1.91 -4.30 -17.60
C LEU A 9 -1.22 -5.63 -17.92
N ALA A 10 -1.18 -6.56 -16.97
CA ALA A 10 -0.52 -7.84 -17.11
C ALA A 10 -1.24 -8.71 -18.15
N ARG A 11 -0.47 -9.32 -19.05
CA ARG A 11 -0.99 -10.28 -20.04
C ARG A 11 -0.84 -11.74 -19.60
N LEU A 12 0.09 -11.98 -18.69
CA LEU A 12 0.39 -13.27 -18.09
C LEU A 12 0.20 -13.18 -16.58
N SER A 13 0.14 -14.33 -15.92
CA SER A 13 0.13 -14.37 -14.45
C SER A 13 1.45 -13.84 -13.87
N ALA A 14 1.39 -13.32 -12.65
CA ALA A 14 2.59 -12.90 -11.92
C ALA A 14 3.61 -14.05 -11.77
N LEU A 15 3.11 -15.28 -11.61
CA LEU A 15 3.94 -16.48 -11.49
C LEU A 15 4.71 -16.79 -12.78
N GLU A 16 4.06 -16.68 -13.94
CA GLU A 16 4.74 -16.86 -15.23
C GLU A 16 5.82 -15.79 -15.47
N TYR A 17 5.54 -14.53 -15.14
CA TYR A 17 6.57 -13.49 -15.19
C TYR A 17 7.73 -13.79 -14.24
N LEU A 18 7.45 -14.32 -13.05
CA LEU A 18 8.47 -14.66 -12.07
C LEU A 18 9.36 -15.82 -12.54
N HIS A 19 8.77 -16.87 -13.11
CA HIS A 19 9.52 -17.97 -13.70
C HIS A 19 10.42 -17.50 -14.83
N ARG A 20 9.91 -16.66 -15.75
CA ARG A 20 10.73 -16.06 -16.82
C ARG A 20 11.87 -15.20 -16.29
N PHE A 21 11.62 -14.44 -15.22
CA PHE A 21 12.65 -13.64 -14.57
C PHE A 21 13.73 -14.54 -13.94
N ILE A 22 13.35 -15.60 -13.23
CA ILE A 22 14.29 -16.54 -12.61
C ILE A 22 15.14 -17.24 -13.67
N ALA A 23 14.52 -17.77 -14.73
CA ALA A 23 15.22 -18.47 -15.82
C ALA A 23 16.21 -17.58 -16.60
N ARG A 24 16.07 -16.25 -16.51
CA ARG A 24 17.01 -15.31 -17.13
C ARG A 24 18.36 -15.25 -16.41
N TYR A 25 18.43 -15.64 -15.14
CA TYR A 25 19.60 -15.48 -14.31
C TYR A 25 20.01 -16.82 -13.68
N ALA A 26 21.10 -17.41 -14.19
CA ALA A 26 21.59 -18.72 -13.76
C ALA A 26 21.76 -18.85 -12.23
N PHE A 27 22.21 -17.78 -11.56
CA PHE A 27 22.39 -17.78 -10.09
C PHE A 27 21.06 -17.88 -9.31
N LEU A 28 19.92 -17.53 -9.92
CA LEU A 28 18.59 -17.71 -9.35
C LEU A 28 18.00 -19.08 -9.71
N GLU A 29 18.23 -19.55 -10.93
CA GLU A 29 17.67 -20.81 -11.45
C GLU A 29 18.16 -22.05 -10.71
N GLN A 30 19.41 -22.03 -10.23
CA GLN A 30 19.97 -23.09 -9.38
C GLN A 30 19.30 -23.21 -8.00
N GLY A 31 18.45 -22.25 -7.62
CA GLY A 31 17.74 -22.24 -6.34
C GLY A 31 16.46 -23.09 -6.37
N SER A 32 16.08 -23.64 -5.21
CA SER A 32 14.79 -24.32 -5.02
C SER A 32 13.83 -23.46 -4.18
N PRO A 33 12.56 -23.31 -4.56
CA PRO A 33 11.61 -22.51 -3.80
C PRO A 33 11.24 -23.23 -2.49
N GLY A 34 11.49 -22.60 -1.34
CA GLY A 34 11.03 -23.11 -0.05
C GLY A 34 9.54 -22.82 0.22
N THR A 35 9.00 -21.74 -0.34
CA THR A 35 7.60 -21.34 -0.18
C THR A 35 7.15 -20.51 -1.36
N LEU A 36 5.92 -20.74 -1.82
CA LEU A 36 5.24 -19.90 -2.80
C LEU A 36 4.08 -19.18 -2.11
N VAL A 37 4.11 -17.85 -2.11
CA VAL A 37 3.04 -17.01 -1.59
C VAL A 37 2.52 -16.13 -2.72
N THR A 38 1.21 -16.03 -2.81
CA THR A 38 0.53 -15.12 -3.74
C THR A 38 -0.40 -14.20 -2.96
N GLY A 39 -0.59 -12.99 -3.45
CA GLY A 39 -1.42 -12.00 -2.77
C GLY A 39 -1.57 -10.73 -3.59
N ASN A 40 -2.62 -9.98 -3.28
CA ASN A 40 -2.87 -8.69 -3.88
C ASN A 40 -2.41 -7.57 -2.95
N VAL A 41 -1.85 -6.51 -3.52
CA VAL A 41 -1.47 -5.30 -2.77
C VAL A 41 -2.28 -4.12 -3.32
N PRO A 42 -3.14 -3.48 -2.51
CA PRO A 42 -3.96 -2.36 -2.97
C PRO A 42 -3.12 -1.08 -3.12
N VAL A 43 -2.53 -0.89 -4.30
CA VAL A 43 -1.65 0.26 -4.64
C VAL A 43 -2.39 1.50 -5.16
N GLY A 44 -3.57 1.75 -4.60
CA GLY A 44 -4.40 2.93 -4.88
C GLY A 44 -4.82 3.61 -3.59
N ILE A 45 -5.44 4.79 -3.67
CA ILE A 45 -5.97 5.49 -2.50
C ILE A 45 -7.39 5.03 -2.16
N ALA A 46 -7.80 5.22 -0.92
CA ALA A 46 -9.20 5.08 -0.50
C ALA A 46 -10.10 5.99 -1.35
N ARG A 47 -11.25 5.47 -1.78
CA ARG A 47 -12.22 6.20 -2.64
C ARG A 47 -13.38 6.82 -1.86
N GLY A 48 -13.39 6.67 -0.55
CA GLY A 48 -14.40 7.18 0.35
C GLY A 48 -13.90 7.09 1.78
N ASP A 49 -14.83 7.15 2.73
CA ASP A 49 -14.49 7.05 4.14
C ASP A 49 -14.00 5.65 4.51
N ILE A 50 -13.04 5.62 5.42
CA ILE A 50 -12.52 4.41 6.06
C ILE A 50 -13.18 4.18 7.43
N VAL A 51 -14.27 4.89 7.71
CA VAL A 51 -15.03 4.83 8.96
C VAL A 51 -16.54 4.84 8.69
N SER A 52 -17.30 4.23 9.59
CA SER A 52 -18.77 4.24 9.66
C SER A 52 -19.19 4.08 11.13
N ASP A 53 -20.49 4.11 11.44
CA ASP A 53 -20.98 3.82 12.79
C ASP A 53 -20.47 2.45 13.27
N GLY A 54 -19.71 2.44 14.36
CA GLY A 54 -19.11 1.26 14.96
C GLY A 54 -18.02 0.57 14.12
N LEU A 55 -17.51 1.21 13.06
CA LEU A 55 -16.55 0.59 12.14
C LEU A 55 -15.39 1.52 11.78
N MET A 56 -14.17 0.99 11.88
CA MET A 56 -12.96 1.60 11.32
C MET A 56 -12.20 0.55 10.50
N LEU A 57 -11.87 0.88 9.25
CA LEU A 57 -11.05 0.04 8.38
C LEU A 57 -9.57 0.42 8.56
N ILE A 58 -8.69 -0.58 8.61
CA ILE A 58 -7.24 -0.39 8.70
C ILE A 58 -6.50 -1.25 7.67
N GLY A 59 -5.21 -0.95 7.44
CA GLY A 59 -4.33 -1.73 6.58
C GLY A 59 -4.84 -1.83 5.14
N ASP A 60 -4.75 -3.03 4.57
CA ASP A 60 -5.17 -3.28 3.19
C ASP A 60 -6.67 -3.08 2.98
N ALA A 61 -7.50 -3.34 3.99
CA ALA A 61 -8.94 -3.08 3.93
C ALA A 61 -9.25 -1.58 3.71
N ALA A 62 -8.40 -0.71 4.25
CA ALA A 62 -8.47 0.74 4.08
C ALA A 62 -7.60 1.27 2.92
N ARG A 63 -6.97 0.40 2.13
CA ARG A 63 -6.02 0.76 1.05
C ARG A 63 -4.86 1.62 1.54
N GLN A 64 -4.24 1.23 2.66
CA GLN A 64 -3.17 2.00 3.29
C GLN A 64 -1.76 1.55 2.89
N ALA A 65 -1.63 0.60 1.98
CA ALA A 65 -0.35 0.28 1.35
C ALA A 65 0.18 1.50 0.56
N ASP A 66 1.49 1.74 0.63
CA ASP A 66 2.11 2.82 -0.15
C ASP A 66 1.98 2.52 -1.66
N PRO A 67 1.33 3.38 -2.45
CA PRO A 67 1.08 3.10 -3.87
C PRO A 67 2.32 3.01 -4.73
N LEU A 68 3.43 3.62 -4.28
CA LEU A 68 4.68 3.70 -5.01
C LEU A 68 5.59 2.50 -4.71
N THR A 69 5.65 2.05 -3.46
CA THR A 69 6.53 0.94 -3.04
C THR A 69 5.82 -0.40 -2.88
N GLY A 70 4.49 -0.39 -2.68
CA GLY A 70 3.71 -1.56 -2.27
C GLY A 70 3.86 -1.91 -0.78
N GLY A 71 4.63 -1.14 0.00
CA GLY A 71 4.83 -1.40 1.42
C GLY A 71 3.59 -1.07 2.25
N GLY A 72 3.02 -2.06 2.94
CA GLY A 72 1.81 -1.89 3.77
C GLY A 72 2.01 -2.09 5.27
N ILE A 73 2.96 -2.93 5.71
CA ILE A 73 3.08 -3.36 7.10
C ILE A 73 3.19 -2.19 8.08
N ALA A 74 4.18 -1.29 7.88
CA ALA A 74 4.37 -0.15 8.76
C ALA A 74 3.16 0.81 8.75
N ASN A 75 2.49 0.94 7.61
CA ASN A 75 1.30 1.77 7.48
C ASN A 75 0.10 1.16 8.21
N ALA A 76 -0.08 -0.16 8.11
CA ALA A 76 -1.11 -0.90 8.83
C ALA A 76 -0.91 -0.80 10.35
N MET A 77 0.34 -0.91 10.84
CA MET A 77 0.63 -0.76 12.27
C MET A 77 0.32 0.65 12.79
N ILE A 78 0.72 1.68 12.04
CA ILE A 78 0.41 3.08 12.41
C ILE A 78 -1.12 3.30 12.40
N ALA A 79 -1.81 2.79 11.38
CA ALA A 79 -3.26 2.89 11.29
C ALA A 79 -3.96 2.14 12.42
N ALA A 80 -3.48 0.95 12.79
CA ALA A 80 -4.02 0.18 13.90
C ALA A 80 -3.87 0.94 15.22
N GLN A 81 -2.72 1.56 15.45
CA GLN A 81 -2.49 2.39 16.64
C GLN A 81 -3.48 3.56 16.70
N LEU A 82 -3.59 4.34 15.62
CA LEU A 82 -4.52 5.47 15.57
C LEU A 82 -5.98 5.04 15.76
N ALA A 83 -6.37 3.91 15.16
CA ALA A 83 -7.72 3.37 15.31
C ALA A 83 -7.97 2.89 16.75
N ALA A 84 -6.99 2.26 17.40
CA ALA A 84 -7.11 1.82 18.78
C ALA A 84 -7.25 2.99 19.76
N GLU A 85 -6.48 4.07 19.58
CA GLU A 85 -6.58 5.29 20.38
C GLU A 85 -8.00 5.90 20.27
N VAL A 86 -8.52 6.05 19.05
CA VAL A 86 -9.86 6.60 18.82
C VAL A 86 -10.96 5.65 19.30
N ALA A 87 -10.76 4.32 19.20
CA ALA A 87 -11.70 3.35 19.73
C ALA A 87 -11.80 3.42 21.26
N ALA A 88 -10.67 3.62 21.97
CA ALA A 88 -10.67 3.80 23.41
C ALA A 88 -11.46 5.07 23.81
N GLU A 89 -11.18 6.20 23.15
CA GLU A 89 -11.93 7.45 23.34
C GLU A 89 -13.45 7.27 23.08
N ALA A 90 -13.81 6.52 22.04
CA ALA A 90 -15.20 6.22 21.69
C ALA A 90 -15.91 5.37 22.75
N LEU A 91 -15.22 4.36 23.31
CA LEU A 91 -15.73 3.50 24.37
C LEU A 91 -15.96 4.28 25.67
N GLU A 92 -14.99 5.11 26.06
CA GLU A 92 -15.08 5.95 27.26
C GLU A 92 -16.26 6.93 27.19
N GLN A 93 -16.53 7.48 26.00
CA GLN A 93 -17.66 8.39 25.77
C GLN A 93 -18.99 7.66 25.50
N GLY A 94 -18.99 6.33 25.37
CA GLY A 94 -20.16 5.56 24.96
C GLY A 94 -20.70 5.95 23.58
N ASN A 95 -19.85 6.49 22.70
CA ASN A 95 -20.24 7.03 21.40
C ASN A 95 -19.40 6.43 20.27
N MET A 96 -20.01 5.50 19.53
CA MET A 96 -19.40 4.81 18.39
C MET A 96 -19.86 5.37 17.04
N SER A 97 -20.42 6.58 17.01
CA SER A 97 -20.89 7.19 15.76
C SER A 97 -19.74 7.45 14.78
N ARG A 98 -20.06 7.43 13.48
CA ARG A 98 -19.14 7.80 12.40
C ARG A 98 -18.52 9.17 12.64
N ASP A 99 -19.26 10.12 13.21
CA ASP A 99 -18.77 11.47 13.45
C ASP A 99 -17.66 11.53 14.49
N LEU A 100 -17.73 10.72 15.55
CA LEU A 100 -16.61 10.57 16.48
C LEU A 100 -15.45 9.81 15.81
N LEU A 101 -15.76 8.69 15.14
CA LEU A 101 -14.73 7.84 14.51
C LEU A 101 -13.99 8.52 13.34
N LYS A 102 -14.56 9.59 12.74
CA LYS A 102 -13.87 10.43 11.74
C LYS A 102 -12.56 11.01 12.25
N GLU A 103 -12.36 11.11 13.56
CA GLU A 103 -11.08 11.53 14.13
C GLU A 103 -9.94 10.58 13.71
N TYR A 104 -10.18 9.27 13.67
CA TYR A 104 -9.20 8.31 13.15
C TYR A 104 -8.84 8.61 11.69
N GLN A 105 -9.86 8.77 10.84
CA GLN A 105 -9.66 9.09 9.43
C GLN A 105 -8.89 10.40 9.25
N ARG A 106 -9.18 11.42 10.06
CA ARG A 106 -8.50 12.70 10.05
C ARG A 106 -7.02 12.55 10.43
N ARG A 107 -6.72 11.90 11.58
CA ARG A 107 -5.34 11.63 12.05
C ARG A 107 -4.54 10.86 10.99
N TRP A 108 -5.14 9.83 10.38
CA TRP A 108 -4.52 9.10 9.27
C TRP A 108 -4.21 10.02 8.09
N THR A 109 -5.21 10.77 7.63
CA THR A 109 -5.10 11.65 6.45
C THR A 109 -4.05 12.73 6.65
N ASP A 110 -3.95 13.31 7.85
CA ASP A 110 -2.97 14.35 8.17
C ASP A 110 -1.54 13.82 8.32
N GLY A 111 -1.38 12.57 8.76
CA GLY A 111 -0.10 11.90 8.91
C GLY A 111 0.31 11.09 7.67
N ARG A 112 0.30 9.76 7.83
CA ARG A 112 0.75 8.80 6.79
C ARG A 112 -0.08 8.86 5.52
N GLY A 113 -1.37 9.14 5.61
CA GLY A 113 -2.28 9.30 4.47
C GLY A 113 -1.83 10.41 3.52
N ARG A 114 -1.31 11.53 4.04
CA ARG A 114 -0.76 12.63 3.23
C ARG A 114 0.43 12.18 2.38
N LYS A 115 1.36 11.41 2.97
CA LYS A 115 2.51 10.83 2.26
C LYS A 115 2.05 9.84 1.18
N THR A 116 1.10 8.98 1.52
CA THR A 116 0.51 7.98 0.62
C THR A 116 -0.16 8.65 -0.59
N ALA A 117 -0.95 9.71 -0.36
CA ALA A 117 -1.60 10.48 -1.43
C ALA A 117 -0.59 11.18 -2.34
N ARG A 118 0.48 11.76 -1.78
CA ARG A 118 1.59 12.34 -2.57
C ARG A 118 2.26 11.29 -3.45
N ASN A 119 2.58 10.13 -2.89
CA ASN A 119 3.23 9.04 -3.61
C ASN A 119 2.33 8.48 -4.73
N TYR A 120 1.02 8.39 -4.48
CA TYR A 120 0.03 8.08 -5.51
C TYR A 120 0.06 9.09 -6.67
N ARG A 121 0.02 10.39 -6.37
CA ARG A 121 0.10 11.44 -7.40
C ARG A 121 1.39 11.33 -8.22
N LEU A 122 2.53 11.09 -7.57
CA LEU A 122 3.80 10.90 -8.28
C LEU A 122 3.73 9.71 -9.22
N LYS A 123 3.31 8.53 -8.74
CA LYS A 123 3.14 7.32 -9.57
C LYS A 123 2.21 7.58 -10.76
N SER A 124 1.10 8.27 -10.54
CA SER A 124 0.07 8.52 -11.55
C SER A 124 0.49 9.51 -12.63
N ARG A 125 1.56 10.29 -12.43
CA ARG A 125 2.14 11.17 -13.46
C ARG A 125 2.94 10.43 -14.52
N PHE A 126 3.30 9.17 -14.26
CA PHE A 126 4.04 8.33 -15.20
C PHE A 126 3.13 7.17 -15.64
N SER A 127 3.00 7.00 -16.95
CA SER A 127 2.40 5.80 -17.52
C SER A 127 3.21 4.57 -17.10
N ALA A 128 2.62 3.37 -17.20
CA ALA A 128 3.33 2.16 -16.82
C ALA A 128 4.64 1.95 -17.61
N ALA A 129 4.67 2.35 -18.88
CA ALA A 129 5.87 2.27 -19.72
C ALA A 129 6.99 3.22 -19.28
N GLU A 130 6.65 4.34 -18.64
CA GLU A 130 7.63 5.35 -18.22
C GLU A 130 8.19 5.09 -16.81
N ARG A 131 7.67 4.10 -16.07
CA ARG A 131 8.09 3.76 -14.70
C ARG A 131 9.44 3.03 -14.61
N THR A 132 10.17 2.98 -15.71
CA THR A 132 11.58 2.57 -15.77
C THR A 132 12.49 3.69 -16.29
N SER A 133 11.93 4.86 -16.62
CA SER A 133 12.68 6.01 -17.11
C SER A 133 13.56 6.63 -16.01
N HIS A 134 14.64 7.28 -16.40
CA HIS A 134 15.51 8.04 -15.49
C HIS A 134 14.72 9.06 -14.65
N GLY A 135 13.75 9.75 -15.27
CA GLY A 135 12.89 10.71 -14.59
C GLY A 135 12.06 10.08 -13.47
N PHE A 136 11.45 8.92 -13.74
CA PHE A 136 10.72 8.18 -12.73
C PHE A 136 11.64 7.65 -11.63
N LEU A 137 12.78 7.04 -11.98
CA LEU A 137 13.71 6.47 -11.00
C LEU A 137 14.26 7.54 -10.04
N ARG A 138 14.58 8.74 -10.56
CA ARG A 138 14.98 9.88 -9.72
C ARG A 138 13.84 10.32 -8.80
N ALA A 139 12.62 10.46 -9.32
CA ALA A 139 11.46 10.85 -8.52
C ALA A 139 11.13 9.80 -7.44
N PHE A 140 11.24 8.51 -7.79
CA PHE A 140 11.07 7.38 -6.88
C PHE A 140 12.12 7.40 -5.75
N ALA A 141 13.40 7.59 -6.09
CA ALA A 141 14.48 7.65 -5.11
C ALA A 141 14.30 8.81 -4.13
N VAL A 142 13.88 9.99 -4.61
CA VAL A 142 13.57 11.13 -3.73
C VAL A 142 12.37 10.83 -2.82
N ALA A 143 11.32 10.21 -3.35
CA ALA A 143 10.11 9.91 -2.59
C ALA A 143 10.29 8.83 -1.51
N THR A 144 11.24 7.90 -1.72
CA THR A 144 11.50 6.75 -0.84
C THR A 144 12.75 6.93 0.04
N GLY A 145 13.71 7.75 -0.37
CA GLY A 145 15.00 7.98 0.30
C GLY A 145 14.98 9.00 1.44
N GLY A 146 13.90 9.76 1.62
CA GLY A 146 13.73 10.64 2.77
C GLY A 146 13.34 9.84 4.03
N LYS A 147 14.33 9.48 4.84
CA LYS A 147 14.17 9.19 6.27
C LYS A 147 14.24 10.49 7.05
#